data_AF-A0A7W1F3E6-F1
#
_entry.id   AF-A0A7W1F3E6-F1
#
_cell.length_a   1.000
_cell.length_b   1.000
_cell.length_c   1.000
_cell.angle_alpha   90.00
_cell.angle_beta   90.00
_cell.angle_gamma   90.00
#
_symmetry.space_group_name_H-M   'P 1'
#
loop_
_entity.id
_entity.type
_entity.pdbx_description
1 polymer ?
#
loop_
_entity_poly.entity_id
_entity_poly.type
_entity_poly.pdbx_seq_one_letter_code
_entity_poly.pdbx_strand_id
1 'polypeptide(L)'
;ARVARFSGIGNIAGAILRGGELRSMVSHNGIVGNQLRKAQEFSYPWAADALLVMHSDGLQTRWNLDGSPGLPSRHPSVIAAALHRDAARGRDDASVVVVKQEA
;
A
#
# COMPACT_ATOMS: atom_id res chain seq x y z
N ALA A 1 14.38 14.09 -8.56
CA ALA A 1 13.12 13.32 -8.47
C ALA A 1 13.00 12.72 -7.07
N ARG A 2 11.80 12.64 -6.49
CA ARG A 2 11.60 12.00 -5.17
C ARG A 2 11.61 10.47 -5.33
N VAL A 3 11.95 9.76 -4.27
CA VAL A 3 12.05 8.30 -4.23
C VAL A 3 11.38 7.78 -2.97
N ALA A 4 10.57 6.73 -3.11
CA ALA A 4 10.09 5.94 -1.98
C ALA A 4 11.08 4.78 -1.75
N ARG A 5 11.64 4.71 -0.54
CA ARG A 5 12.52 3.63 -0.09
C ARG A 5 11.70 2.67 0.76
N PHE A 6 11.74 1.39 0.44
CA PHE A 6 10.87 0.39 1.06
C PHE A 6 11.61 -0.90 1.34
N SER A 7 11.32 -1.49 2.50
CA SER A 7 11.69 -2.86 2.83
C SER A 7 10.50 -3.51 3.53
N GLY A 8 9.89 -4.48 2.87
CA GLY A 8 8.79 -5.26 3.44
C GLY A 8 9.28 -6.63 3.90
N ILE A 9 8.90 -7.04 5.10
CA ILE A 9 9.13 -8.38 5.63
C ILE A 9 7.79 -9.01 5.97
N GLY A 10 7.64 -10.28 5.59
CA GLY A 10 6.39 -11.02 5.73
C GLY A 10 5.42 -10.75 4.59
N ASN A 11 4.14 -10.69 4.93
CA ASN A 11 3.00 -10.63 4.02
C ASN A 11 2.40 -9.22 3.89
N ILE A 12 3.10 -8.18 4.34
CA ILE A 12 2.66 -6.79 4.12
C ILE A 12 2.67 -6.49 2.63
N ALA A 13 1.55 -5.96 2.15
CA ALA A 13 1.42 -5.50 0.77
C ALA A 13 1.70 -3.99 0.69
N GLY A 14 2.39 -3.57 -0.38
CA GLY A 14 2.60 -2.17 -0.73
C GLY A 14 2.42 -1.97 -2.23
N ALA A 15 1.81 -0.86 -2.62
CA ALA A 15 1.61 -0.49 -4.01
C ALA A 15 1.64 1.02 -4.20
N ILE A 16 2.34 1.48 -5.24
CA ILE A 16 2.32 2.88 -5.69
C ILE A 16 1.42 2.97 -6.91
N LEU A 17 0.42 3.83 -6.86
CA LEU A 17 -0.46 4.15 -7.96
C LEU A 17 -0.11 5.49 -8.58
N ARG A 18 -0.20 5.56 -9.90
CA ARG A 18 -0.04 6.80 -10.68
C ARG A 18 -0.74 6.67 -12.03
N GLY A 19 -1.64 7.60 -12.36
CA GLY A 19 -2.26 7.64 -13.69
C GLY A 19 -2.95 6.33 -14.12
N GLY A 20 -3.57 5.60 -13.18
CA GLY A 20 -4.18 4.29 -13.42
C GLY A 20 -3.20 3.10 -13.42
N GLU A 21 -1.89 3.35 -13.40
CA GLU A 21 -0.89 2.30 -13.23
C GLU A 21 -0.70 1.97 -11.76
N LEU A 22 -0.64 0.68 -11.45
CA LEU A 22 -0.29 0.17 -10.12
C LEU A 22 1.07 -0.53 -10.18
N ARG A 23 1.98 -0.11 -9.32
CA ARG A 23 3.31 -0.73 -9.14
C ARG A 23 3.41 -1.35 -7.75
N SER A 24 3.40 -2.67 -7.70
CA SER A 24 3.61 -3.42 -6.45
C SER A 24 5.02 -3.21 -5.90
N MET A 25 5.11 -3.18 -4.57
CA MET A 25 6.35 -3.06 -3.81
C MET A 25 6.73 -4.42 -3.24
N VAL A 26 8.03 -4.74 -3.24
CA VAL A 26 8.50 -6.10 -2.95
C VAL A 26 8.67 -6.29 -1.45
N SER A 27 7.89 -7.22 -0.90
CA SER A 27 8.07 -7.76 0.45
C SER A 27 8.71 -9.14 0.37
N HIS A 28 9.66 -9.41 1.26
CA HIS A 28 10.30 -10.72 1.39
C HIS A 28 9.63 -11.53 2.50
N ASN A 29 9.36 -12.82 2.23
CA ASN A 29 8.88 -13.73 3.26
C ASN A 29 9.85 -13.77 4.45
N GLY A 30 9.29 -13.73 5.65
CA GLY A 30 10.03 -13.78 6.90
C GLY A 30 9.21 -13.24 8.07
N ILE A 31 9.69 -13.48 9.28
CA ILE A 31 9.11 -12.94 10.51
C ILE A 31 10.23 -12.18 11.22
N VAL A 32 10.02 -10.88 11.47
CA VAL A 32 10.97 -10.04 12.20
C VAL A 32 11.24 -10.65 13.57
N GLY A 33 12.51 -10.78 13.95
CA GLY A 33 12.92 -11.39 15.22
C GLY A 33 12.95 -12.92 15.25
N ASN A 34 12.58 -13.61 14.17
CA ASN A 34 12.64 -15.08 14.09
C ASN A 34 13.34 -15.57 12.81
N GLN A 35 12.69 -15.36 11.65
CA GLN A 35 13.16 -15.86 10.35
C GLN A 35 13.46 -14.70 9.39
N LEU A 36 14.24 -13.73 9.85
CA LEU A 36 14.66 -12.58 9.05
C LEU A 36 16.17 -12.65 8.83
N ARG A 37 16.60 -12.91 7.59
CA ARG A 37 18.03 -12.85 7.24
C ARG A 37 18.50 -11.43 6.98
N LYS A 38 17.73 -10.65 6.21
CA LYS A 38 18.07 -9.28 5.82
C LYS A 38 16.80 -8.50 5.43
N ALA A 39 16.71 -7.25 5.85
CA ALA A 39 15.77 -6.28 5.30
C ALA A 39 16.38 -5.67 4.02
N GLN A 40 16.00 -6.18 2.86
CA GLN A 40 16.44 -5.63 1.57
C GLN A 40 15.61 -4.39 1.24
N GLU A 41 16.30 -3.29 0.98
CA GLU A 41 15.66 -2.06 0.54
C GLU A 41 15.52 -2.03 -0.98
N PHE A 42 14.37 -1.55 -1.45
CA PHE A 42 14.07 -1.24 -2.84
C PHE A 42 13.71 0.24 -2.96
N SER A 43 14.10 0.83 -4.08
CA SER A 43 13.80 2.23 -4.41
C SER A 43 12.79 2.30 -5.54
N TYR A 44 11.74 3.09 -5.35
CA TYR A 44 10.68 3.32 -6.31
C TYR A 44 10.58 4.82 -6.66
N PRO A 45 10.41 5.19 -7.94
CA PRO A 45 10.12 6.57 -8.31
C PRO A 45 8.87 7.08 -7.60
N TRP A 46 8.96 8.26 -6.99
CA TRP A 46 7.84 8.93 -6.34
C TRP A 46 7.51 10.22 -7.08
N ALA A 47 6.42 10.20 -7.83
CA ALA A 47 5.89 11.38 -8.51
C ALA A 47 5.03 12.22 -7.56
N ALA A 48 4.85 13.51 -7.85
CA ALA A 48 4.04 14.39 -7.01
C ALA A 48 2.56 13.99 -6.98
N ASP A 49 2.08 13.35 -8.04
CA ASP A 49 0.73 12.80 -8.20
C ASP A 49 0.60 11.33 -7.78
N ALA A 50 1.65 10.75 -7.18
CA ALA A 50 1.64 9.35 -6.75
C ALA A 50 0.87 9.15 -5.45
N LEU A 51 0.26 7.97 -5.33
CA LEU A 51 -0.45 7.50 -4.13
C LEU A 51 0.12 6.16 -3.70
N LEU A 52 0.57 6.04 -2.45
CA LEU A 52 0.97 4.80 -1.82
C LEU A 52 -0.22 4.20 -1.08
N VAL A 53 -0.48 2.91 -1.30
CA VAL A 53 -1.32 2.08 -0.43
C VAL A 53 -0.46 0.99 0.17
N MET A 54 -0.52 0.82 1.48
CA MET A 54 -0.01 -0.34 2.19
C MET A 54 -1.11 -0.96 3.03
N HIS A 55 -1.07 -2.28 3.20
CA HIS A 55 -2.02 -2.96 4.06
C HIS A 55 -1.49 -4.29 4.63
N SER A 56 -2.09 -4.73 5.74
CA SER A 56 -1.91 -6.08 6.26
C SER A 56 -2.64 -7.12 5.40
N ASP A 57 -2.37 -8.40 5.64
CA ASP A 57 -3.09 -9.52 5.02
C ASP A 57 -4.48 -9.77 5.62
N GLY A 58 -4.98 -8.89 6.48
CA GLY A 58 -6.41 -8.78 6.78
C GLY A 58 -7.22 -8.15 5.64
N LEU A 59 -6.56 -7.41 4.72
CA LEU A 59 -7.18 -6.78 3.55
C LEU A 59 -6.91 -7.57 2.26
N GLN A 60 -7.94 -7.85 1.46
CA GLN A 60 -7.78 -8.55 0.18
C GLN A 60 -6.78 -7.80 -0.71
N THR A 61 -5.94 -8.52 -1.46
CA THR A 61 -4.94 -7.90 -2.35
C THR A 61 -5.54 -7.34 -3.64
N ARG A 62 -6.76 -7.77 -3.99
CA ARG A 62 -7.48 -7.33 -5.18
C ARG A 62 -8.51 -6.27 -4.80
N TRP A 63 -8.06 -5.04 -4.62
CA TRP A 63 -8.90 -3.85 -4.56
C TRP A 63 -8.67 -2.97 -5.80
N ASN A 64 -9.61 -2.08 -6.08
CA ASN A 64 -9.52 -1.16 -7.22
C ASN A 64 -10.02 0.23 -6.80
N LEU A 65 -9.18 1.24 -6.93
CA LEU A 65 -9.57 2.63 -6.69
C LEU A 65 -10.31 3.26 -7.88
N ASP A 66 -10.11 2.75 -9.10
CA ASP A 66 -10.75 3.25 -10.32
C ASP A 66 -12.24 2.92 -10.35
N GLY A 67 -12.67 1.88 -9.60
CA GLY A 67 -14.08 1.55 -9.42
C GLY A 67 -14.86 2.59 -8.60
N SER A 68 -14.18 3.59 -8.02
CA SER A 68 -14.77 4.65 -7.20
C SER A 68 -14.36 6.04 -7.73
N PRO A 69 -15.12 6.60 -8.68
CA PRO A 69 -14.82 7.90 -9.28
C PRO A 69 -14.57 8.99 -8.23
N GLY A 70 -13.42 9.66 -8.31
CA GLY A 70 -13.04 10.73 -7.39
C GLY A 70 -12.57 10.28 -6.01
N LEU A 71 -12.48 8.98 -5.72
CA LEU A 71 -11.87 8.49 -4.49
C LEU A 71 -10.36 8.81 -4.42
N PRO A 72 -9.54 8.62 -5.48
CA PRO A 72 -8.11 8.93 -5.44
C PRO A 72 -7.79 10.40 -5.10
N SER A 73 -8.70 11.34 -5.38
CA SER A 73 -8.52 12.76 -5.06
C SER A 73 -8.89 13.12 -3.62
N ARG A 74 -9.58 12.24 -2.87
CA ARG A 74 -9.96 12.49 -1.47
C ARG A 74 -8.77 12.44 -0.52
N HIS A 75 -8.97 12.95 0.69
CA HIS A 75 -7.98 12.89 1.76
C HIS A 75 -7.51 11.43 1.98
N PRO A 76 -6.21 11.16 2.23
CA PRO A 76 -5.68 9.80 2.35
C PRO A 76 -6.43 8.94 3.37
N SER A 77 -6.88 9.51 4.50
CA SER A 77 -7.67 8.77 5.49
C SER A 77 -9.03 8.28 4.96
N VAL A 78 -9.67 9.03 4.05
CA VAL A 78 -10.93 8.62 3.41
C VAL A 78 -10.69 7.45 2.47
N ILE A 79 -9.59 7.48 1.73
CA ILE A 79 -9.19 6.39 0.84
C ILE A 79 -8.89 5.13 1.65
N ALA A 80 -8.13 5.26 2.74
CA ALA A 80 -7.83 4.14 3.65
C ALA A 80 -9.10 3.53 4.25
N ALA A 81 -10.04 4.37 4.70
CA ALA A 81 -11.31 3.92 5.27
C ALA A 81 -12.21 3.22 4.24
N ALA A 82 -12.26 3.74 3.00
CA ALA A 82 -13.01 3.10 1.92
C ALA A 82 -12.42 1.72 1.57
N LEU A 83 -11.10 1.64 1.38
CA LEU A 83 -10.41 0.38 1.14
C LEU A 83 -10.66 -0.63 2.26
N HIS A 84 -10.53 -0.20 3.53
CA HIS A 84 -10.79 -1.05 4.67
C HIS A 84 -12.23 -1.59 4.67
N ARG A 85 -13.22 -0.71 4.51
CA ARG A 85 -14.64 -1.08 4.48
C ARG A 85 -14.95 -2.08 3.36
N ASP A 86 -14.40 -1.86 2.17
CA ASP A 86 -14.82 -2.57 0.96
C ASP A 86 -14.00 -3.86 0.72
N ALA A 87 -12.77 -3.95 1.25
CA ALA A 87 -11.84 -5.05 0.97
C ALA A 87 -11.34 -5.80 2.22
N ALA A 88 -11.79 -5.48 3.43
CA ALA A 88 -11.48 -6.28 4.62
C ALA A 88 -12.03 -7.71 4.49
N ARG A 89 -11.25 -8.70 4.94
CA ARG A 89 -11.67 -10.11 4.92
C ARG A 89 -12.73 -10.43 6.00
N GLY A 90 -12.82 -9.64 7.06
CA GLY A 90 -13.77 -9.81 8.16
C GLY A 90 -13.48 -10.97 9.13
N ARG A 91 -12.39 -11.70 8.92
CA ARG A 91 -11.97 -12.86 9.75
C ARG A 91 -10.58 -12.70 10.35
N ASP A 92 -9.99 -11.52 10.20
CA ASP A 92 -8.62 -11.19 10.57
C ASP A 92 -8.48 -9.68 10.76
N ASP A 93 -7.44 -9.26 11.46
CA ASP A 93 -7.14 -7.85 11.72
C ASP A 93 -6.65 -7.17 10.43
N ALA A 94 -7.34 -6.10 10.05
CA ALA A 94 -7.01 -5.32 8.86
C ALA A 94 -6.45 -3.95 9.24
N SER A 95 -5.36 -3.57 8.59
CA SER A 95 -4.77 -2.23 8.68
C SER A 95 -4.47 -1.72 7.29
N VAL A 96 -4.78 -0.44 7.04
CA VAL A 96 -4.56 0.23 5.76
C VAL A 96 -3.88 1.57 6.00
N VAL A 97 -2.80 1.83 5.26
CA VAL A 97 -2.09 3.10 5.25
C VAL A 97 -2.14 3.65 3.83
N VAL A 98 -2.53 4.92 3.71
CA VAL A 98 -2.49 5.65 2.44
C VAL A 98 -1.65 6.89 2.61
N VAL A 99 -0.70 7.10 1.70
CA VAL A 99 0.14 8.30 1.64
C VAL A 99 0.02 8.90 0.25
N LYS A 100 -0.20 10.20 0.18
CA LYS A 100 -0.09 10.97 -1.05
C LYS A 100 0.52 12.33 -0.72
N GLN A 101 1.10 12.99 -1.71
CA GLN A 101 1.59 14.34 -1.50
C GLN A 101 0.39 15.28 -1.33
N GLU A 102 0.42 16.13 -0.31
CA GLU A 102 -0.49 17.28 -0.26
C GLU A 102 -0.12 18.26 -1.38
N ALA A 103 -1.14 18.88 -1.97
CA ALA A 103 -0.96 19.87 -3.03
C ALA A 103 -0.34 21.16 -2.48
#